data_AF-A0A7W8ZV67-F1
#
_entry.id   AF-A0A7W8ZV67-F1
#
_cell.length_a   1.000
_cell.length_b   1.000
_cell.length_c   1.000
_cell.angle_alpha   90.00
_cell.angle_beta   90.00
_cell.angle_gamma   90.00
#
_symmetry.space_group_name_H-M   'P 1'
#
loop_
_entity.id
_entity.type
_entity.pdbx_description
1 polymer ?
#
loop_
_entity_poly.entity_id
_entity_poly.type
_entity_poly.pdbx_seq_one_letter_code
_entity_poly.pdbx_strand_id
1 'polypeptide(L)'
;MTAISSPEQETPSVRFRRVSAGWSLAAAGLFVGSAVLQLLASLQRWVGLSGSGTLSDVSIEDHRFDYFYPADPWENVGTAAQLFGAGLLLLALGILVMTRAAAPRDGHLERMLALLVASSFGIHGAHALVSGAIGAPTPLQYLPVQMLLSLIGFVGLVAVGARLLRVSRAASVACVLLVAVTLPGYIVATFQIAPVIAGYQSYDTTPWTETILAASTAAAGVALAIAAGRAGSSHRRAARGSASGPPQ
;
A
#
# COMPACT_ATOMS: atom_id res chain seq x y z
N MET A 1 -34.51 -39.99 -44.67
CA MET A 1 -33.17 -39.43 -44.39
C MET A 1 -33.37 -38.12 -43.66
N THR A 2 -33.25 -38.14 -42.33
CA THR A 2 -33.57 -37.00 -41.45
C THR A 2 -32.24 -36.41 -40.99
N ALA A 3 -31.93 -35.20 -41.43
CA ALA A 3 -30.69 -34.51 -41.06
C ALA A 3 -30.78 -34.05 -39.61
N ILE A 4 -29.97 -34.64 -38.74
CA ILE A 4 -29.78 -34.21 -37.35
C ILE A 4 -28.84 -33.00 -37.41
N SER A 5 -29.40 -31.80 -37.30
CA SER A 5 -28.65 -30.56 -37.13
C SER A 5 -28.00 -30.57 -35.74
N SER A 6 -26.69 -30.81 -35.69
CA SER A 6 -25.90 -30.67 -34.47
C SER A 6 -25.92 -29.20 -34.02
N PRO A 7 -26.35 -28.89 -32.80
CA PRO A 7 -26.24 -27.53 -32.29
C PRO A 7 -24.76 -27.22 -32.14
N GLU A 8 -24.28 -26.26 -32.95
CA GLU A 8 -22.97 -25.63 -32.74
C GLU A 8 -22.97 -25.08 -31.31
N GLN A 9 -22.27 -25.78 -30.41
CA GLN A 9 -21.89 -25.25 -29.13
C GLN A 9 -20.90 -24.11 -29.39
N GLU A 10 -21.43 -22.90 -29.58
CA GLU A 10 -20.68 -21.68 -29.40
C GLU A 10 -20.15 -21.69 -27.96
N THR A 11 -18.93 -22.19 -27.80
CA THR A 11 -18.21 -22.11 -26.54
C THR A 11 -18.12 -20.64 -26.17
N PRO A 12 -18.72 -20.20 -25.04
CA PRO A 12 -18.70 -18.81 -24.66
C PRO A 12 -17.25 -18.38 -24.56
N SER A 13 -16.80 -17.53 -25.47
CA SER A 13 -15.45 -16.97 -25.41
C SER A 13 -15.35 -16.13 -24.15
N VAL A 14 -14.77 -16.70 -23.09
CA VAL A 14 -14.51 -16.01 -21.84
C VAL A 14 -13.45 -14.95 -22.13
N ARG A 15 -13.90 -13.75 -22.51
CA ARG A 15 -13.02 -12.61 -22.73
C ARG A 15 -12.45 -12.19 -21.38
N PHE A 16 -11.24 -12.65 -21.08
CA PHE A 16 -10.47 -12.17 -19.95
C PHE A 16 -10.31 -10.65 -20.06
N ARG A 17 -10.96 -9.94 -19.13
CA ARG A 17 -10.95 -8.48 -19.09
C ARG A 17 -9.54 -8.01 -18.73
N ARG A 18 -8.93 -7.24 -19.62
CA ARG A 18 -7.55 -6.75 -19.43
C ARG A 18 -7.53 -5.64 -18.38
N VAL A 19 -6.64 -5.78 -17.41
CA VAL A 19 -6.23 -4.73 -16.47
C VAL A 19 -5.63 -3.56 -17.26
N SER A 20 -5.97 -2.33 -16.90
CA SER A 20 -5.42 -1.16 -17.60
C SER A 20 -3.99 -0.87 -17.15
N ALA A 21 -3.02 -1.03 -18.05
CA ALA A 21 -1.60 -0.78 -17.76
C ALA A 21 -1.32 0.66 -17.29
N GLY A 22 -2.02 1.66 -17.85
CA GLY A 22 -1.84 3.06 -17.46
C GLY A 22 -2.25 3.32 -16.01
N TRP A 23 -3.43 2.83 -15.61
CA TRP A 23 -3.88 2.94 -14.21
C TRP A 23 -3.00 2.13 -13.26
N SER A 24 -2.48 0.96 -13.68
CA SER A 24 -1.52 0.20 -12.87
C SER A 24 -0.20 0.94 -12.67
N LEU A 25 0.34 1.62 -13.69
CA LEU A 25 1.55 2.45 -13.57
C LEU A 25 1.31 3.67 -12.68
N ALA A 26 0.14 4.31 -12.79
CA ALA A 26 -0.21 5.42 -11.91
C ALA A 26 -0.27 4.97 -10.43
N ALA A 27 -0.89 3.83 -10.15
CA ALA A 27 -0.94 3.26 -8.80
C ALA A 27 0.47 2.88 -8.30
N ALA A 28 1.30 2.29 -9.16
CA ALA A 28 2.68 1.99 -8.84
C ALA A 28 3.48 3.24 -8.46
N GLY A 29 3.34 4.33 -9.22
CA GLY A 29 3.97 5.62 -8.92
C GLY A 29 3.52 6.19 -7.57
N LEU A 30 2.24 6.10 -7.26
CA LEU A 30 1.69 6.55 -5.97
C LEU A 30 2.25 5.72 -4.79
N PHE A 31 2.34 4.40 -4.93
CA PHE A 31 2.92 3.54 -3.89
C PHE A 31 4.43 3.77 -3.72
N VAL A 32 5.19 3.93 -4.81
CA VAL A 32 6.62 4.26 -4.71
C VAL A 32 6.82 5.64 -4.09
N GLY A 33 6.04 6.64 -4.49
CA GLY A 33 6.08 7.98 -3.88
C GLY A 33 5.75 7.93 -2.39
N SER A 34 4.71 7.19 -1.99
CA SER A 34 4.39 6.93 -0.59
C SER A 34 5.56 6.28 0.15
N ALA A 35 6.16 5.23 -0.43
CA ALA A 35 7.27 4.52 0.19
C ALA A 35 8.50 5.43 0.42
N VAL A 36 8.81 6.30 -0.54
CA VAL A 36 9.89 7.29 -0.39
C VAL A 36 9.60 8.23 0.78
N LEU A 37 8.39 8.76 0.90
CA LEU A 37 8.01 9.63 2.02
C LEU A 37 8.05 8.91 3.37
N GLN A 38 7.57 7.66 3.43
CA GLN A 38 7.66 6.83 4.64
C GLN A 38 9.12 6.55 5.03
N LEU A 39 9.99 6.26 4.05
CA LEU A 39 11.42 6.05 4.29
C LEU A 39 12.09 7.32 4.81
N LEU A 40 11.79 8.48 4.23
CA LEU A 40 12.32 9.76 4.70
C LEU A 40 11.88 10.08 6.13
N ALA A 41 10.62 9.78 6.49
CA ALA A 41 10.14 9.89 7.86
C ALA A 41 10.92 8.96 8.81
N SER A 42 11.17 7.71 8.39
CA SER A 42 11.95 6.72 9.15
C SER A 42 13.38 7.18 9.38
N LEU A 43 14.03 7.74 8.36
CA LEU A 43 15.38 8.28 8.48
C LEU A 43 15.44 9.49 9.42
N GLN A 44 14.42 10.35 9.45
CA GLN A 44 14.38 11.48 10.38
C GLN A 44 14.35 11.04 11.84
N ARG A 45 13.62 9.96 12.14
CA ARG A 45 13.70 9.31 13.44
C ARG A 45 15.08 8.69 13.62
N TRP A 46 15.37 7.57 12.95
CA TRP A 46 16.50 6.71 13.31
C TRP A 46 17.89 7.31 13.04
N VAL A 47 18.05 8.17 12.03
CA VAL A 47 19.34 8.75 11.64
C VAL A 47 19.47 10.20 12.10
N GLY A 48 18.40 10.99 11.94
CA GLY A 48 18.41 12.41 12.28
C GLY A 48 18.62 12.67 13.77
N LEU A 49 17.92 11.93 14.62
CA LEU A 49 17.98 12.14 16.07
C LEU A 49 19.22 11.50 16.71
N SER A 50 19.63 10.30 16.27
CA SER A 50 20.84 9.60 16.78
C SER A 50 22.11 10.40 16.51
N GLY A 51 22.18 11.11 15.36
CA GLY A 51 23.30 11.99 15.04
C GLY A 51 23.39 13.27 15.88
N SER A 52 22.35 13.63 16.64
CA SER A 52 22.32 14.88 17.42
C SER A 52 23.05 14.80 18.76
N GLY A 53 23.40 13.59 19.24
CA GLY A 53 24.25 13.38 20.43
C GLY A 53 23.67 13.87 21.76
N THR A 54 22.45 14.41 21.78
CA THR A 54 21.83 15.05 22.97
C THR A 54 20.90 14.14 23.76
N LEU A 55 20.59 12.95 23.24
CA LEU A 55 19.70 11.97 23.82
C LEU A 55 20.46 10.64 23.85
N SER A 56 20.51 9.96 25.00
CA SER A 56 21.04 8.60 25.04
C SER A 56 20.27 7.74 24.02
N ASP A 57 20.99 6.99 23.18
CA ASP A 57 20.46 6.25 22.01
C ASP A 57 19.22 5.37 22.29
N VAL A 58 18.93 5.04 23.55
CA VAL A 58 17.75 4.26 23.97
C VAL A 58 16.45 5.07 23.93
N SER A 59 16.51 6.40 24.08
CA SER A 59 15.30 7.24 24.20
C SER A 59 14.52 7.39 22.90
N ILE A 60 15.13 7.19 21.72
CA ILE A 60 14.41 7.31 20.44
C ILE A 60 13.45 6.15 20.16
N GLU A 61 13.69 5.03 20.83
CA GLU A 61 12.83 3.85 20.76
C GLU A 61 11.51 4.06 21.52
N ASP A 62 11.42 5.10 22.35
CA ASP A 62 10.24 5.49 23.11
C ASP A 62 9.08 5.90 22.19
N HIS A 63 7.86 5.44 22.50
CA HIS A 63 6.60 5.76 21.85
C HIS A 63 6.34 7.26 21.76
N ARG A 64 6.96 8.06 22.64
CA ARG A 64 6.88 9.52 22.57
C ARG A 64 7.36 10.07 21.23
N PHE A 65 8.22 9.35 20.50
CA PHE A 65 8.70 9.74 19.17
C PHE A 65 7.97 9.02 18.02
N ASP A 66 6.91 8.25 18.30
CA ASP A 66 6.15 7.51 17.30
C ASP A 66 5.33 8.46 16.41
N TYR A 67 5.86 8.76 15.23
CA TYR A 67 5.11 9.49 14.21
C TYR A 67 4.15 8.59 13.42
N PHE A 68 4.25 7.26 13.54
CA PHE A 68 3.26 6.33 12.96
C PHE A 68 1.88 6.59 13.55
N TYR A 69 1.82 6.92 14.84
CA TYR A 69 0.60 7.34 15.50
C TYR A 69 0.86 8.41 16.58
N PRO A 70 0.67 9.71 16.26
CA PRO A 70 0.80 10.77 17.27
C PRO A 70 -0.27 10.68 18.36
N ALA A 71 0.11 10.41 19.61
CA ALA A 71 -0.77 10.37 20.78
C ALA A 71 -0.07 10.89 22.05
N ASP A 72 -0.78 11.65 22.88
CA ASP A 72 -0.18 12.24 24.07
C ASP A 72 0.29 11.17 25.09
N PRO A 73 1.50 11.31 25.66
CA PRO A 73 2.51 12.34 25.37
C PRO A 73 3.29 12.07 24.07
N TRP A 74 3.35 13.03 23.15
CA TRP A 74 4.06 12.91 21.88
C TRP A 74 5.01 14.08 21.62
N GLU A 75 6.19 13.78 21.07
CA GLU A 75 7.21 14.72 20.65
C GLU A 75 7.44 14.60 19.13
N ASN A 76 7.26 15.71 18.43
CA ASN A 76 7.45 15.71 16.98
C ASN A 76 8.93 15.66 16.60
N VAL A 77 9.32 14.69 15.77
CA VAL A 77 10.67 14.56 15.24
C VAL A 77 10.77 15.22 13.87
N GLY A 78 11.26 16.46 13.85
CA GLY A 78 11.46 17.22 12.61
C GLY A 78 10.16 17.35 11.80
N THR A 79 10.14 16.76 10.60
CA THR A 79 8.95 16.71 9.73
C THR A 79 8.44 15.28 9.51
N ALA A 80 8.78 14.34 10.39
CA ALA A 80 8.56 12.92 10.15
C ALA A 80 7.07 12.59 10.05
N ALA A 81 6.25 13.16 10.95
CA ALA A 81 4.80 13.01 10.92
C ALA A 81 4.16 13.60 9.65
N GLN A 82 4.66 14.74 9.17
CA GLN A 82 4.19 15.34 7.91
C GLN A 82 4.53 14.47 6.71
N LEU A 83 5.77 13.97 6.63
CA LEU A 83 6.21 13.09 5.55
C LEU A 83 5.42 11.77 5.55
N PHE A 84 5.30 11.13 6.71
CA PHE A 84 4.52 9.90 6.86
C PHE A 84 3.04 10.11 6.50
N GLY A 85 2.43 11.17 7.02
CA GLY A 85 1.04 11.51 6.73
C GLY A 85 0.78 11.76 5.24
N ALA A 86 1.64 12.55 4.58
CA ALA A 86 1.59 12.75 3.13
C ALA A 86 1.79 11.43 2.36
N GLY A 87 2.68 10.56 2.82
CA GLY A 87 2.85 9.21 2.29
C GLY A 87 1.56 8.39 2.34
N LEU A 88 0.89 8.35 3.50
CA LEU A 88 -0.39 7.64 3.64
C LEU A 88 -1.50 8.21 2.75
N LEU A 89 -1.54 9.52 2.51
CA LEU A 89 -2.48 10.12 1.56
C LEU A 89 -2.21 9.65 0.12
N LEU A 90 -0.95 9.57 -0.31
CA LEU A 90 -0.58 9.00 -1.61
C LEU A 90 -0.94 7.52 -1.71
N LEU A 91 -0.72 6.76 -0.63
CA LEU A 91 -1.10 5.34 -0.54
C LEU A 91 -2.62 5.17 -0.68
N ALA A 92 -3.42 5.99 0.01
CA ALA A 92 -4.87 5.97 -0.10
C ALA A 92 -5.35 6.21 -1.55
N LEU A 93 -4.78 7.21 -2.22
CA LEU A 93 -5.04 7.46 -3.66
C LEU A 93 -4.59 6.27 -4.52
N GLY A 94 -3.43 5.69 -4.23
CA GLY A 94 -2.90 4.51 -4.92
C GLY A 94 -3.85 3.31 -4.85
N ILE A 95 -4.49 3.09 -3.70
CA ILE A 95 -5.49 2.01 -3.52
C ILE A 95 -6.73 2.22 -4.40
N LEU A 96 -7.23 3.46 -4.50
CA LEU A 96 -8.35 3.79 -5.37
C LEU A 96 -8.00 3.58 -6.84
N VAL A 97 -6.84 4.06 -7.26
CA VAL A 97 -6.31 3.96 -8.64
C VAL A 97 -6.05 2.49 -9.01
N MET A 98 -5.44 1.71 -8.11
CA MET A 98 -5.19 0.27 -8.29
C MET A 98 -6.51 -0.49 -8.46
N THR A 99 -7.49 -0.22 -7.59
CA THR A 99 -8.78 -0.90 -7.66
C THR A 99 -9.52 -0.51 -8.93
N ARG A 100 -9.45 0.75 -9.36
CA ARG A 100 -10.00 1.19 -10.65
C ARG A 100 -9.34 0.47 -11.83
N ALA A 101 -8.04 0.19 -11.76
CA ALA A 101 -7.31 -0.54 -12.81
C ALA A 101 -7.79 -1.98 -12.98
N ALA A 102 -8.18 -2.63 -11.88
CA ALA A 102 -8.46 -4.06 -11.82
C ALA A 102 -9.95 -4.43 -11.68
N ALA A 103 -10.79 -3.57 -11.10
CA ALA A 103 -12.18 -3.91 -10.79
C ALA A 103 -13.08 -4.00 -12.03
N PRO A 104 -14.08 -4.91 -12.03
CA PRO A 104 -15.18 -4.94 -12.98
C PRO A 104 -15.83 -3.55 -13.18
N ARG A 105 -16.37 -3.27 -14.38
CA ARG A 105 -17.08 -2.00 -14.65
C ARG A 105 -18.29 -1.83 -13.72
N ASP A 106 -18.85 -2.94 -13.27
CA ASP A 106 -20.02 -3.01 -12.38
C ASP A 106 -19.66 -3.52 -10.97
N GLY A 107 -18.36 -3.53 -10.62
CA GLY A 107 -17.85 -3.99 -9.33
C GLY A 107 -18.10 -2.98 -8.20
N HIS A 108 -19.37 -2.78 -7.83
CA HIS A 108 -19.77 -1.84 -6.78
C HIS A 108 -19.14 -2.19 -5.42
N LEU A 109 -19.09 -3.49 -5.08
CA LEU A 109 -18.50 -3.96 -3.83
C LEU A 109 -17.01 -3.67 -3.77
N GLU A 110 -16.24 -3.94 -4.83
CA GLU A 110 -14.80 -3.65 -4.88
C GLU A 110 -14.53 -2.16 -4.72
N ARG A 111 -15.35 -1.30 -5.33
CA ARG A 111 -15.24 0.17 -5.18
C ARG A 111 -15.55 0.61 -3.76
N MET A 112 -16.62 0.08 -3.16
CA MET A 112 -16.99 0.41 -1.79
C MET A 112 -15.89 -0.01 -0.80
N LEU A 113 -15.37 -1.23 -0.93
CA LEU A 113 -14.26 -1.71 -0.11
C LEU A 113 -13.00 -0.86 -0.30
N ALA A 114 -12.64 -0.51 -1.54
CA ALA A 114 -11.49 0.35 -1.79
C ALA A 114 -11.67 1.76 -1.23
N LEU A 115 -12.88 2.32 -1.29
CA LEU A 115 -13.21 3.59 -0.64
C LEU A 115 -13.07 3.49 0.88
N LEU A 116 -13.58 2.43 1.51
CA LEU A 116 -13.44 2.22 2.95
C LEU A 116 -11.97 2.11 3.38
N VAL A 117 -11.18 1.32 2.66
CA VAL A 117 -9.74 1.18 2.91
C VAL A 117 -9.01 2.50 2.70
N ALA A 118 -9.24 3.19 1.58
CA ALA A 118 -8.60 4.46 1.28
C ALA A 118 -8.99 5.55 2.28
N SER A 119 -10.24 5.59 2.74
CA SER A 119 -10.67 6.51 3.79
C SER A 119 -9.98 6.23 5.12
N SER A 120 -9.79 4.95 5.49
CA SER A 120 -9.05 4.59 6.71
C SER A 120 -7.60 5.13 6.66
N PHE A 121 -6.84 4.80 5.61
CA PHE A 121 -5.48 5.32 5.42
C PHE A 121 -5.45 6.84 5.26
N GLY A 122 -6.46 7.42 4.61
CA GLY A 122 -6.57 8.86 4.40
C GLY A 122 -6.79 9.63 5.70
N ILE A 123 -7.66 9.14 6.57
CA ILE A 123 -7.90 9.72 7.91
C ILE A 123 -6.65 9.58 8.79
N HIS A 124 -6.00 8.42 8.77
CA HIS A 124 -4.74 8.20 9.49
C HIS A 124 -3.62 9.12 8.97
N GLY A 125 -3.46 9.21 7.65
CA GLY A 125 -2.49 10.12 7.03
C GLY A 125 -2.76 11.59 7.35
N ALA A 126 -4.03 12.02 7.30
CA ALA A 126 -4.43 13.36 7.69
C ALA A 126 -4.15 13.64 9.18
N HIS A 127 -4.43 12.66 10.05
CA HIS A 127 -4.10 12.76 11.47
C HIS A 127 -2.61 13.00 11.68
N ALA A 128 -1.74 12.16 11.11
CA ALA A 128 -0.29 12.32 11.25
C ALA A 128 0.21 13.65 10.66
N LEU A 129 -0.26 14.01 9.46
CA LEU A 129 0.13 15.25 8.79
C LEU A 129 -0.24 16.49 9.60
N VAL A 130 -1.48 16.57 10.07
CA VAL A 130 -1.97 17.72 10.84
C VAL A 130 -1.30 17.76 12.21
N SER A 131 -1.13 16.61 12.89
CA SER A 131 -0.41 16.55 14.17
C SER A 131 1.02 17.08 14.03
N GLY A 132 1.73 16.67 12.97
CA GLY A 132 3.05 17.18 12.64
C GLY A 132 3.06 18.69 12.38
N ALA A 133 2.08 19.20 11.64
CA ALA A 133 1.98 20.62 11.31
C ALA A 133 1.72 21.51 12.54
N ILE A 134 0.91 21.06 13.49
CA ILE A 134 0.58 21.82 14.70
C ILE A 134 1.52 21.54 15.88
N GLY A 135 2.37 20.50 15.77
CA GLY A 135 3.29 20.08 16.84
C GLY A 135 2.62 19.40 18.03
N ALA A 136 1.38 18.92 17.88
CA ALA A 136 0.61 18.25 18.91
C ALA A 136 -0.37 17.23 18.29
N PRO A 137 -0.75 16.14 18.99
CA PRO A 137 -1.73 15.19 18.49
C PRO A 137 -3.09 15.84 18.23
N THR A 138 -3.71 15.55 17.08
CA THR A 138 -5.11 15.98 16.84
C THR A 138 -6.10 15.21 17.74
N PRO A 139 -7.37 15.64 17.88
CA PRO A 139 -8.40 14.90 18.62
C PRO A 139 -8.66 13.45 18.15
N LEU A 140 -8.20 13.08 16.95
CA LEU A 140 -8.25 11.69 16.49
C LEU A 140 -7.35 10.74 17.30
N GLN A 141 -6.48 11.24 18.19
CA GLN A 141 -5.55 10.48 19.02
C GLN A 141 -6.16 9.35 19.87
N TYR A 142 -7.49 9.28 20.02
CA TYR A 142 -8.18 8.28 20.83
C TYR A 142 -7.98 6.84 20.33
N LEU A 143 -7.33 6.00 21.15
CA LEU A 143 -6.89 4.63 20.79
C LEU A 143 -7.98 3.76 20.12
N PRO A 144 -9.23 3.68 20.63
CA PRO A 144 -10.28 2.90 19.97
C PRO A 144 -10.59 3.32 18.53
N VAL A 145 -10.50 4.62 18.20
CA VAL A 145 -10.72 5.11 16.82
C VAL A 145 -9.61 4.57 15.90
N GLN A 146 -8.37 4.56 16.38
CA GLN A 146 -7.23 4.03 15.64
C GLN A 146 -7.36 2.53 15.40
N MET A 147 -7.72 1.78 16.43
CA MET A 147 -7.91 0.34 16.35
C MET A 147 -8.98 0.02 15.31
N LEU A 148 -10.08 0.79 15.30
CA LEU A 148 -11.13 0.68 14.31
C LEU A 148 -10.64 1.02 12.89
N LEU A 149 -9.96 2.15 12.70
CA LEU A 149 -9.43 2.54 11.40
C LEU A 149 -8.44 1.50 10.87
N SER A 150 -7.51 1.05 11.71
CA SER A 150 -6.56 0.02 11.33
C SER A 150 -7.23 -1.31 11.02
N LEU A 151 -8.27 -1.70 11.77
CA LEU A 151 -9.02 -2.91 11.48
C LEU A 151 -9.73 -2.82 10.12
N ILE A 152 -10.34 -1.67 9.81
CA ILE A 152 -10.96 -1.39 8.50
C ILE A 152 -9.91 -1.50 7.39
N GLY A 153 -8.73 -0.89 7.58
CA GLY A 153 -7.62 -0.95 6.63
C GLY A 153 -7.14 -2.39 6.39
N PHE A 154 -6.90 -3.13 7.48
CA PHE A 154 -6.44 -4.52 7.45
C PHE A 154 -7.44 -5.47 6.77
N VAL A 155 -8.66 -5.54 7.31
CA VAL A 155 -9.71 -6.44 6.80
C VAL A 155 -10.09 -6.05 5.38
N GLY A 156 -10.19 -4.76 5.11
CA GLY A 156 -10.52 -4.25 3.78
C GLY A 156 -9.43 -4.57 2.75
N LEU A 157 -8.13 -4.44 3.08
CA LEU A 157 -7.04 -4.85 2.18
C LEU A 157 -7.08 -6.35 1.89
N VAL A 158 -7.31 -7.18 2.90
CA VAL A 158 -7.46 -8.64 2.72
C VAL A 158 -8.65 -8.96 1.82
N ALA A 159 -9.80 -8.33 2.06
CA ALA A 159 -11.01 -8.53 1.28
C ALA A 159 -10.82 -8.08 -0.19
N VAL A 160 -10.29 -6.88 -0.42
CA VAL A 160 -9.97 -6.37 -1.77
C VAL A 160 -8.94 -7.28 -2.44
N GLY A 161 -7.86 -7.66 -1.75
CA GLY A 161 -6.83 -8.54 -2.27
C GLY A 161 -7.35 -9.91 -2.70
N ALA A 162 -8.19 -10.55 -1.86
CA ALA A 162 -8.81 -11.83 -2.18
C ALA A 162 -9.73 -11.73 -3.41
N ARG A 163 -10.49 -10.63 -3.53
CA ARG A 163 -11.35 -10.38 -4.69
C ARG A 163 -10.57 -10.11 -5.96
N LEU A 164 -9.50 -9.33 -5.86
CA LEU A 164 -8.62 -9.01 -6.99
C LEU A 164 -7.78 -10.22 -7.43
N LEU A 165 -7.61 -11.27 -6.61
CA LEU A 165 -6.82 -12.46 -6.97
C LEU A 165 -7.28 -13.12 -8.28
N ARG A 166 -8.60 -13.11 -8.53
CA ARG A 166 -9.20 -13.70 -9.74
C ARG A 166 -9.01 -12.86 -11.01
N VAL A 167 -8.67 -11.57 -10.85
CA VAL A 167 -8.58 -10.61 -11.96
C VAL A 167 -7.15 -10.15 -12.20
N SER A 168 -6.41 -9.87 -11.13
CA SER A 168 -5.03 -9.38 -11.14
C SER A 168 -4.27 -9.90 -9.93
N ARG A 169 -3.44 -10.93 -10.13
CA ARG A 169 -2.54 -11.46 -9.10
C ARG A 169 -1.60 -10.38 -8.56
N ALA A 170 -1.12 -9.48 -9.42
CA ALA A 170 -0.23 -8.40 -9.01
C ALA A 170 -0.92 -7.41 -8.06
N ALA A 171 -2.19 -7.05 -8.31
CA ALA A 171 -2.94 -6.19 -7.39
C ALA A 171 -3.26 -6.90 -6.07
N SER A 172 -3.53 -8.20 -6.12
CA SER A 172 -3.70 -9.03 -4.91
C SER A 172 -2.43 -9.08 -4.06
N VAL A 173 -1.27 -9.32 -4.69
CA VAL A 173 0.04 -9.28 -4.02
C VAL A 173 0.32 -7.88 -3.45
N ALA A 174 0.01 -6.82 -4.19
CA ALA A 174 0.14 -5.45 -3.68
C ALA A 174 -0.72 -5.23 -2.43
N CYS A 175 -1.97 -5.69 -2.40
CA CYS A 175 -2.81 -5.63 -1.19
C CYS A 175 -2.17 -6.36 0.00
N VAL A 176 -1.61 -7.57 -0.22
CA VAL A 176 -0.94 -8.34 0.83
C VAL A 176 0.30 -7.61 1.36
N LEU A 177 1.10 -7.02 0.49
CA LEU A 177 2.27 -6.24 0.89
C LEU A 177 1.87 -4.99 1.69
N LEU A 178 0.79 -4.31 1.30
CA LEU A 178 0.28 -3.13 1.99
C LEU A 178 -0.29 -3.44 3.38
N VAL A 179 -0.57 -4.71 3.73
CA VAL A 179 -0.93 -5.10 5.09
C VAL A 179 0.14 -4.69 6.10
N ALA A 180 1.41 -4.66 5.72
CA ALA A 180 2.51 -4.21 6.57
C ALA A 180 2.30 -2.80 7.14
N VAL A 181 1.59 -1.92 6.42
CA VAL A 181 1.36 -0.51 6.83
C VAL A 181 0.14 -0.36 7.76
N THR A 182 -0.54 -1.47 8.09
CA THR A 182 -1.63 -1.50 9.08
C THR A 182 -1.08 -1.78 10.47
N LEU A 183 -1.82 -1.51 11.54
CA LEU A 183 -1.36 -1.79 12.91
C LEU A 183 -0.96 -3.26 13.13
N PRO A 184 -1.73 -4.28 12.69
CA PRO A 184 -1.26 -5.66 12.79
C PRO A 184 0.07 -5.89 12.05
N GLY A 185 0.25 -5.27 10.88
CA GLY A 185 1.49 -5.33 10.12
C GLY A 185 2.65 -4.62 10.83
N TYR A 186 2.39 -3.46 11.42
CA TYR A 186 3.34 -2.70 12.23
C TYR A 186 3.80 -3.52 13.44
N ILE A 187 2.88 -4.11 14.21
CA ILE A 187 3.22 -4.98 15.37
C ILE A 187 4.14 -6.14 14.93
N VAL A 188 3.84 -6.81 13.82
CA VAL A 188 4.72 -7.87 13.29
C VAL A 188 6.08 -7.30 12.88
N ALA A 189 6.12 -6.15 12.22
CA ALA A 189 7.37 -5.49 11.87
C ALA A 189 8.19 -5.15 13.13
N THR A 190 7.59 -4.53 14.14
CA THR A 190 8.25 -4.08 15.38
C THR A 190 8.80 -5.22 16.21
N PHE A 191 8.05 -6.32 16.35
CA PHE A 191 8.38 -7.36 17.33
C PHE A 191 8.91 -8.66 16.71
N GLN A 192 8.84 -8.83 15.39
CA GLN A 192 9.31 -10.07 14.74
C GLN A 192 10.38 -9.81 13.68
N ILE A 193 10.22 -8.77 12.86
CA ILE A 193 11.14 -8.54 11.72
C ILE A 193 12.28 -7.61 12.13
N ALA A 194 11.97 -6.45 12.69
CA ALA A 194 12.96 -5.46 13.12
C ALA A 194 13.97 -6.04 14.13
N PRO A 195 13.59 -6.87 15.12
CA PRO A 195 14.56 -7.42 16.06
C PRO A 195 15.62 -8.32 15.43
N VAL A 196 15.24 -9.07 14.39
CA VAL A 196 16.18 -9.92 13.64
C VAL A 196 17.19 -9.06 12.89
N ILE A 197 16.79 -7.87 12.42
CA ILE A 197 17.66 -6.93 11.71
C ILE A 197 18.55 -6.16 12.71
N ALA A 198 17.97 -5.68 13.81
CA ALA A 198 18.65 -4.88 14.82
C ALA A 198 19.57 -5.72 15.72
N GLY A 199 19.32 -7.04 15.84
CA GLY A 199 20.05 -7.94 16.74
C GLY A 199 19.56 -7.90 18.19
N TYR A 200 18.51 -7.14 18.49
CA TYR A 200 17.83 -7.07 19.79
C TYR A 200 16.37 -6.63 19.60
N GLN A 201 15.54 -6.86 20.61
CA GLN A 201 14.16 -6.40 20.64
C GLN A 201 14.04 -5.22 21.60
N SER A 202 13.46 -4.11 21.13
CA SER A 202 13.11 -3.00 22.01
C SER A 202 11.86 -3.33 22.84
N TYR A 203 11.73 -2.69 23.99
CA TYR A 203 10.49 -2.76 24.78
C TYR A 203 9.33 -2.04 24.07
N ASP A 204 9.63 -1.02 23.27
CA ASP A 204 8.64 -0.10 22.73
C ASP A 204 8.60 -0.17 21.18
N THR A 205 9.49 0.57 20.49
CA THR A 205 9.67 0.44 19.04
C THR A 205 11.09 0.03 18.67
N THR A 206 11.24 -1.17 18.11
CA THR A 206 12.53 -1.66 17.61
C THR A 206 13.02 -0.83 16.41
N PRO A 207 14.32 -0.48 16.33
CA PRO A 207 14.84 0.33 15.23
C PRO A 207 14.51 -0.20 13.84
N TRP A 208 14.34 0.72 12.89
CA TRP A 208 14.08 0.46 11.47
C TRP A 208 12.72 -0.17 11.14
N THR A 209 11.81 -0.26 12.12
CA THR A 209 10.45 -0.78 11.92
C THR A 209 9.77 -0.11 10.71
N GLU A 210 9.74 1.22 10.65
CA GLU A 210 9.06 1.97 9.59
C GLU A 210 9.78 1.86 8.24
N THR A 211 11.08 1.52 8.23
CA THR A 211 11.81 1.21 6.99
C THR A 211 11.30 -0.09 6.36
N ILE A 212 10.91 -1.08 7.18
CA ILE A 212 10.27 -2.32 6.70
C ILE A 212 8.92 -2.01 6.06
N LEU A 213 8.14 -1.12 6.67
CA LEU A 213 6.85 -0.67 6.13
C LEU A 213 7.02 0.03 4.78
N ALA A 214 7.99 0.95 4.70
CA ALA A 214 8.33 1.64 3.46
C ALA A 214 8.77 0.66 2.36
N ALA A 215 9.62 -0.32 2.69
CA ALA A 215 10.06 -1.36 1.77
C ALA A 215 8.89 -2.22 1.24
N SER A 216 7.95 -2.59 2.11
CA SER A 216 6.76 -3.33 1.70
C SER A 216 5.86 -2.51 0.77
N THR A 217 5.69 -1.22 1.05
CA THR A 217 4.96 -0.29 0.19
C THR A 217 5.63 -0.14 -1.18
N ALA A 218 6.97 -0.03 -1.23
CA ALA A 218 7.73 0.02 -2.48
C ALA A 218 7.56 -1.29 -3.29
N ALA A 219 7.63 -2.44 -2.62
CA ALA A 219 7.42 -3.75 -3.25
C ALA A 219 6.02 -3.87 -3.87
N ALA A 220 4.98 -3.32 -3.23
CA ALA A 220 3.63 -3.26 -3.78
C ALA A 220 3.59 -2.45 -5.10
N GLY A 221 4.27 -1.30 -5.13
CA GLY A 221 4.43 -0.49 -6.34
C GLY A 221 5.18 -1.22 -7.46
N VAL A 222 6.31 -1.85 -7.13
CA VAL A 222 7.13 -2.61 -8.08
C VAL A 222 6.34 -3.78 -8.68
N ALA A 223 5.56 -4.51 -7.89
CA ALA A 223 4.72 -5.60 -8.37
C ALA A 223 3.73 -5.13 -9.45
N LEU A 224 3.10 -3.98 -9.25
CA LEU A 224 2.19 -3.37 -10.23
C LEU A 224 2.91 -2.89 -11.49
N ALA A 225 4.09 -2.26 -11.34
CA ALA A 225 4.88 -1.79 -12.48
C ALA A 225 5.35 -2.94 -13.39
N ILE A 226 5.84 -4.03 -12.79
CA ILE A 226 6.24 -5.24 -13.52
C ILE A 226 5.04 -5.83 -14.29
N ALA A 227 3.88 -5.93 -13.63
CA ALA A 227 2.67 -6.45 -14.28
C ALA A 227 2.23 -5.58 -15.47
N ALA A 228 2.27 -4.26 -15.32
CA ALA A 228 1.94 -3.32 -16.39
C ALA A 228 2.92 -3.42 -17.57
N GLY A 229 4.23 -3.52 -17.30
CA GLY A 229 5.27 -3.69 -18.32
C GLY A 229 5.12 -4.98 -19.14
N ARG A 230 4.77 -6.08 -18.48
CA ARG A 230 4.47 -7.36 -19.14
C ARG A 230 3.22 -7.27 -20.02
N ALA A 231 2.15 -6.63 -19.54
CA ALA A 231 0.93 -6.43 -20.32
C ALA A 231 1.17 -5.58 -21.58
N GLY A 232 1.97 -4.51 -21.48
CA GLY A 232 2.32 -3.66 -22.62
C GLY A 232 3.17 -4.38 -23.67
N SER A 233 4.12 -5.20 -23.23
CA SER A 233 5.02 -5.96 -24.11
C SER A 233 4.26 -7.00 -24.97
N SER A 234 3.30 -7.70 -24.36
CA SER A 234 2.45 -8.67 -25.06
C SER A 234 1.60 -8.01 -26.15
N HIS A 235 1.10 -6.79 -25.91
CA HIS A 235 0.30 -6.07 -26.90
C HIS A 235 1.12 -5.63 -28.11
N ARG A 236 2.36 -5.15 -27.89
CA ARG A 236 3.29 -4.79 -28.97
C ARG A 236 3.70 -5.98 -29.83
N ARG A 237 3.92 -7.14 -29.22
CA ARG A 237 4.26 -8.38 -29.96
C ARG A 237 3.11 -8.83 -30.87
N ALA A 238 1.88 -8.80 -30.37
CA ALA A 238 0.70 -9.15 -31.17
C ALA A 238 0.51 -8.21 -32.38
N ALA A 239 0.68 -6.90 -32.18
CA ALA A 239 0.56 -5.92 -33.27
C ALA A 239 1.65 -6.06 -34.35
N ARG A 240 2.87 -6.47 -33.97
CA ARG A 240 3.95 -6.74 -34.93
C ARG A 240 3.71 -8.02 -35.74
N GLY A 241 3.18 -9.07 -35.11
CA GLY A 241 2.86 -10.33 -35.81
C GLY A 241 1.75 -10.20 -36.86
N SER A 242 0.79 -9.28 -36.66
CA SER A 242 -0.25 -9.00 -37.67
C SER A 242 0.25 -8.18 -38.87
N ALA A 243 1.35 -7.44 -38.72
CA ALA A 243 1.90 -6.60 -39.80
C ALA A 243 2.85 -7.37 -40.74
N SER A 244 3.32 -8.57 -40.34
CA SER A 244 4.22 -9.41 -41.12
C SER A 244 3.51 -10.56 -41.85
N GLY A 245 2.18 -10.50 -42.00
CA GLY A 245 1.45 -11.45 -42.83
C GLY A 245 1.89 -11.34 -44.30
N PRO A 246 2.07 -12.47 -45.02
CA PRO A 246 2.58 -12.45 -46.38
C PRO A 246 1.69 -11.57 -47.27
N PRO A 247 2.28 -10.76 -48.18
CA PRO A 247 1.50 -10.04 -49.17
C PRO A 247 0.70 -11.06 -50.00
N GLN A 248 -0.61 -10.83 -50.11
CA GLN A 248 -1.49 -11.58 -51.00
C GLN A 248 -1.25 -11.18 -52.46
#